data_AF-A0A9W9DL87-F1
#
_entry.id   AF-A0A9W9DL87-F1
#
_cell.length_a   1.000
_cell.length_b   1.000
_cell.length_c   1.000
_cell.angle_alpha   90.00
_cell.angle_beta   90.00
_cell.angle_gamma   90.00
#
_symmetry.space_group_name_H-M   'P 1'
#
loop_
_entity.id
_entity.type
_entity.pdbx_description
1 polymer ?
#
loop_
_entity_poly.entity_id
_entity_poly.type
_entity_poly.pdbx_seq_one_letter_code
_entity_poly.pdbx_strand_id
1 'polypeptide(L)'
;MSSPSPTGNLFDENPYENHPSLSPVEAEVLWEYAKLAQNVKLVTMKTRKLMDEPDQMLVSRLRSLDTKMGLVMVLFKASVWNVINEQPVDALYGSTETSGETTIQR
;
A
#
# COMPACT_ATOMS: atom_id res chain seq x y z
N MET A 1 10.21 51.34 0.01
CA MET A 1 8.78 51.25 -0.29
C MET A 1 8.36 49.85 0.10
N SER A 2 7.80 49.72 1.30
CA SER A 2 7.47 48.42 1.91
C SER A 2 6.00 48.14 1.64
N SER A 3 5.71 47.04 0.96
CA SER A 3 4.35 46.56 0.77
C SER A 3 3.66 46.34 2.12
N PRO A 4 2.37 46.65 2.25
CA PRO A 4 1.64 46.40 3.49
C PRO A 4 1.60 44.89 3.75
N SER A 5 2.04 44.47 4.94
CA SER A 5 1.92 43.09 5.41
C SER A 5 0.44 42.69 5.43
N PRO A 6 0.02 41.58 4.80
CA PRO A 6 -1.36 41.14 4.83
C PRO A 6 -1.65 40.58 6.23
N THR A 7 -2.23 41.40 7.10
CA THR A 7 -2.65 41.04 8.46
C THR A 7 -4.05 40.43 8.53
N GLY A 8 -4.76 40.31 7.40
CA GLY A 8 -6.09 39.71 7.28
C GLY A 8 -6.07 38.37 6.55
N ASN A 9 -7.07 37.52 6.80
CA ASN A 9 -7.31 36.32 6.00
C ASN A 9 -7.38 36.73 4.51
N LEU A 10 -6.52 36.15 3.69
CA LEU A 10 -6.47 36.40 2.22
C LEU A 10 -7.84 36.20 1.53
N PHE A 11 -8.78 35.49 2.17
CA PHE A 11 -10.12 35.24 1.64
C PHE A 11 -11.15 36.32 1.99
N ASP A 12 -10.89 37.12 3.02
CA ASP A 12 -11.87 38.09 3.56
C ASP A 12 -11.61 39.53 3.07
N GLU A 13 -10.34 39.89 2.83
CA GLU A 13 -9.96 41.24 2.44
C GLU A 13 -8.89 41.23 1.34
N ASN A 14 -9.04 42.11 0.34
CA ASN A 14 -8.07 42.24 -0.75
C ASN A 14 -6.90 43.14 -0.31
N PRO A 15 -5.68 42.58 -0.10
CA PRO A 15 -4.52 43.38 0.31
C PRO A 15 -3.99 44.32 -0.79
N TYR A 16 -4.47 44.17 -2.03
CA TYR A 16 -3.98 44.93 -3.19
C TYR A 16 -4.89 46.11 -3.59
N GLU A 17 -6.09 46.25 -3.01
CA GLU A 17 -7.12 47.20 -3.47
C GLU A 17 -6.70 48.68 -3.45
N ASN A 18 -5.79 49.08 -2.55
CA ASN A 18 -5.39 50.47 -2.34
C ASN A 18 -3.97 50.77 -2.83
N HIS A 19 -3.40 49.90 -3.67
CA HIS A 19 -2.02 50.06 -4.09
C HIS A 19 -1.88 51.16 -5.17
N PRO A 20 -1.09 52.22 -4.95
CA PRO A 20 -1.05 53.40 -5.83
C PRO A 20 -0.46 53.16 -7.22
N SER A 21 0.11 51.98 -7.47
CA SER A 21 0.69 51.59 -8.77
C SER A 21 -0.09 50.49 -9.49
N LEU A 22 -1.24 50.06 -8.97
CA LEU A 22 -2.06 49.00 -9.56
C LEU A 22 -3.39 49.59 -10.03
N SER A 23 -3.81 49.19 -11.23
CA SER A 23 -5.18 49.42 -11.67
C SER A 23 -6.14 48.61 -10.79
N PRO A 24 -7.39 49.07 -10.55
CA PRO A 24 -8.38 48.31 -9.77
C PRO A 24 -8.55 46.85 -10.26
N VAL A 25 -8.53 46.65 -11.58
CA VAL A 25 -8.65 45.32 -12.19
C VAL A 25 -7.41 44.46 -11.93
N GLU A 26 -6.22 45.05 -11.94
CA GLU A 26 -4.97 44.32 -11.67
C GLU A 26 -4.90 43.85 -10.21
N ALA A 27 -5.36 44.70 -9.28
CA ALA A 27 -5.44 44.35 -7.87
C ALA A 27 -6.43 43.20 -7.61
N GLU A 28 -7.58 43.19 -8.29
CA GLU A 28 -8.57 42.11 -8.20
C GLU A 28 -8.02 40.80 -8.78
N VAL A 29 -7.39 40.86 -9.96
CA VAL A 29 -6.79 39.68 -10.60
C VAL A 29 -5.67 39.08 -9.76
N LEU A 30 -4.78 39.90 -9.19
CA LEU A 30 -3.72 39.43 -8.28
C LEU A 30 -4.29 38.77 -7.03
N TRP A 31 -5.39 39.29 -6.51
CA TRP A 31 -6.07 38.69 -5.36
C TRP A 31 -6.67 37.32 -5.70
N GLU A 32 -7.32 37.19 -6.85
CA GLU A 32 -7.83 35.91 -7.34
C GLU A 32 -6.72 34.88 -7.56
N TYR A 33 -5.58 35.29 -8.15
CA TYR A 33 -4.42 34.42 -8.28
C TYR A 33 -3.83 34.00 -6.93
N ALA A 34 -3.82 34.90 -5.95
CA ALA A 34 -3.36 34.56 -4.60
C ALA A 34 -4.29 33.52 -3.94
N LYS A 35 -5.61 33.69 -4.07
CA LYS A 35 -6.61 32.71 -3.61
C LYS A 35 -6.44 31.36 -4.32
N LEU A 36 -6.23 31.37 -5.64
CA LEU A 36 -6.00 30.16 -6.42
C LEU A 36 -4.71 29.44 -5.99
N ALA A 37 -3.61 30.16 -5.84
CA ALA A 37 -2.33 29.58 -5.40
C ALA A 37 -2.47 28.90 -4.02
N GLN A 38 -3.20 29.53 -3.10
CA GLN A 38 -3.48 28.95 -1.79
C GLN A 38 -4.37 27.70 -1.89
N ASN A 39 -5.39 27.71 -2.75
CA ASN A 39 -6.23 26.54 -3.01
C ASN A 39 -5.43 25.38 -3.62
N VAL A 40 -4.56 25.65 -4.60
CA VAL A 40 -3.68 24.64 -5.21
C VAL A 40 -2.72 24.04 -4.18
N LYS A 41 -2.17 24.87 -3.29
CA LYS A 41 -1.32 24.40 -2.18
C LYS A 41 -2.12 23.49 -1.24
N LEU A 42 -3.34 23.88 -0.88
CA LEU A 42 -4.21 23.09 -0.02
C LEU A 42 -4.56 21.75 -0.67
N VAL A 43 -4.96 21.75 -1.95
CA VAL A 43 -5.25 20.52 -2.70
C VAL A 43 -4.02 19.62 -2.71
N THR A 44 -2.84 20.15 -3.04
CA THR A 44 -1.60 19.36 -3.07
C THR A 44 -1.28 18.75 -1.69
N MET A 45 -1.43 19.51 -0.61
CA MET A 45 -1.24 19.01 0.75
C MET A 45 -2.24 17.92 1.12
N LYS A 46 -3.52 18.11 0.77
CA LYS A 46 -4.58 17.12 1.00
C LYS A 46 -4.35 15.85 0.19
N THR A 47 -3.95 15.96 -1.08
CA THR A 47 -3.60 14.83 -1.93
C THR A 47 -2.41 14.06 -1.36
N ARG A 48 -1.35 14.73 -0.91
CA ARG A 48 -0.21 14.06 -0.26
C ARG A 48 -0.65 13.30 0.99
N LYS A 49 -1.44 13.93 1.86
CA LYS A 49 -1.98 13.26 3.06
C LYS A 49 -2.83 12.05 2.68
N LEU A 50 -3.69 12.19 1.67
CA LEU A 50 -4.54 11.12 1.17
C LEU A 50 -3.75 10.04 0.44
N MET A 51 -2.53 10.26 -0.02
CA MET A 51 -1.69 9.20 -0.56
C MET A 51 -0.99 8.42 0.56
N ASP A 52 -0.55 9.11 1.61
CA ASP A 52 0.22 8.51 2.71
C ASP A 52 -0.65 7.70 3.70
N GLU A 53 -1.87 8.18 4.00
CA GLU A 53 -2.78 7.57 4.97
C GLU A 53 -3.39 6.21 4.53
N PRO A 54 -3.95 6.04 3.31
CA PRO A 54 -4.50 4.76 2.89
C PRO A 54 -3.42 3.71 2.62
N ASP A 55 -2.19 4.10 2.27
CA ASP A 55 -1.11 3.17 1.99
C ASP A 55 -0.74 2.37 3.25
N GLN A 56 -0.61 3.04 4.39
CA GLN A 56 -0.31 2.36 5.66
C GLN A 56 -1.43 1.43 6.13
N MET A 57 -2.69 1.84 5.98
CA MET A 57 -3.84 1.00 6.34
C MET A 57 -3.94 -0.22 5.41
N LEU A 58 -3.69 -0.05 4.11
CA LEU A 58 -3.78 -1.14 3.15
C LEU A 58 -2.63 -2.14 3.37
N VAL A 59 -1.39 -1.67 3.52
CA VAL A 59 -0.24 -2.52 3.81
C VAL A 59 -0.41 -3.31 5.12
N SER A 60 -0.95 -2.70 6.18
CA SER A 60 -1.21 -3.42 7.43
C SER A 60 -2.28 -4.52 7.28
N ARG A 61 -3.34 -4.25 6.52
CA ARG A 61 -4.36 -5.25 6.19
C ARG A 61 -3.80 -6.39 5.35
N LEU A 62 -2.96 -6.09 4.35
CA LEU A 62 -2.30 -7.11 3.53
C LEU A 62 -1.37 -7.99 4.37
N ARG A 63 -0.56 -7.41 5.28
CA ARG A 63 0.26 -8.19 6.20
C ARG A 63 -0.58 -9.11 7.09
N SER A 64 -1.71 -8.62 7.62
CA SER A 64 -2.61 -9.45 8.43
C SER A 64 -3.20 -10.61 7.61
N LEU A 65 -3.56 -10.35 6.35
CA LEU A 65 -4.07 -11.37 5.44
C LEU A 65 -2.99 -12.42 5.13
N ASP A 66 -1.77 -11.98 4.82
CA ASP A 66 -0.64 -12.86 4.49
C ASP A 66 -0.31 -13.80 5.65
N THR A 67 -0.23 -13.29 6.88
CA THR A 67 -0.01 -14.14 8.07
C THR A 67 -1.11 -15.17 8.26
N LYS A 68 -2.38 -14.80 8.04
CA LYS A 68 -3.52 -15.72 8.18
C LYS A 68 -3.50 -16.79 7.10
N MET A 69 -3.30 -16.41 5.84
CA MET A 69 -3.25 -17.33 4.72
C MET A 69 -2.02 -18.24 4.79
N GLY A 70 -0.87 -17.71 5.20
CA GLY A 70 0.35 -18.47 5.48
C GLY A 70 0.13 -19.53 6.56
N LEU A 71 -0.54 -19.17 7.67
CA LEU A 71 -0.89 -20.14 8.71
C LEU A 71 -1.82 -21.24 8.19
N VAL A 72 -2.88 -20.87 7.46
CA VAL A 72 -3.80 -21.83 6.85
C VAL A 72 -3.07 -22.76 5.88
N MET A 73 -2.16 -22.24 5.06
CA MET A 73 -1.36 -23.04 4.13
C MET A 73 -0.44 -24.02 4.86
N VAL A 74 0.22 -23.60 5.94
CA VAL A 74 1.08 -24.48 6.76
C VAL A 74 0.27 -25.59 7.40
N LEU A 75 -0.87 -25.26 8.02
CA LEU A 75 -1.76 -26.24 8.64
C LEU A 75 -2.32 -27.22 7.60
N PHE A 76 -2.72 -26.72 6.43
CA PHE A 76 -3.19 -27.56 5.32
C PHE A 76 -2.10 -28.51 4.83
N LYS A 77 -0.87 -28.01 4.59
CA LYS A 77 0.27 -28.85 4.20
C LYS A 77 0.59 -29.91 5.24
N ALA A 78 0.58 -29.56 6.52
CA ALA A 78 0.81 -30.51 7.61
C ALA A 78 -0.29 -31.58 7.65
N SER A 79 -1.55 -31.18 7.47
CA SER A 79 -2.70 -32.11 7.41
C SER A 79 -2.57 -33.10 6.25
N VAL A 80 -2.26 -32.61 5.04
CA VAL A 80 -2.05 -33.46 3.87
C VAL A 80 -0.86 -34.39 4.07
N TRP A 81 0.26 -33.88 4.61
CA TRP A 81 1.44 -34.69 4.90
C TRP A 81 1.13 -35.80 5.90
N ASN A 82 0.35 -35.50 6.94
CA ASN A 82 -0.08 -36.48 7.92
C ASN A 82 -0.85 -37.62 7.26
N VAL A 83 -1.83 -37.30 6.41
CA VAL A 83 -2.64 -38.31 5.70
C VAL A 83 -1.79 -39.15 4.75
N ILE A 84 -0.87 -38.54 3.99
CA ILE A 84 0.01 -39.28 3.06
C ILE A 84 0.96 -40.20 3.82
N ASN A 85 1.52 -39.74 4.94
CA ASN A 85 2.45 -40.54 5.74
C ASN A 85 1.76 -41.70 6.47
N GLU A 86 0.48 -41.55 6.83
CA GLU A 86 -0.34 -42.61 7.43
C GLU A 86 -0.87 -43.63 6.41
N GLN A 87 -0.72 -43.38 5.10
CA GLN A 87 -0.98 -44.42 4.10
C GLN A 87 0.04 -45.55 4.31
N PRO A 88 -0.39 -46.80 4.57
CA PRO A 88 0.54 -47.91 4.51
C PRO A 88 1.14 -47.90 3.11
N VAL A 89 2.48 -47.85 3.02
CA VAL A 89 3.17 -48.15 1.76
C VAL A 89 2.63 -49.51 1.36
N ASP A 90 1.83 -49.56 0.30
CA ASP A 90 1.12 -50.76 -0.09
C ASP A 90 2.19 -51.83 -0.33
N ALA A 91 2.38 -52.70 0.66
CA ALA A 91 3.41 -53.73 0.69
C ALA A 91 3.10 -54.87 -0.31
N LEU A 92 2.32 -54.53 -1.34
CA LEU A 92 1.88 -55.38 -2.43
C LEU A 92 2.67 -55.11 -3.74
N TYR A 93 3.53 -54.08 -3.76
CA TYR A 93 4.48 -53.83 -4.86
C TYR A 93 5.95 -54.04 -4.43
N GLY A 94 6.19 -55.06 -3.60
CA GLY A 94 7.52 -55.40 -3.07
C GLY A 94 7.87 -56.89 -3.11
N SER A 95 7.26 -57.67 -4.01
CA SER A 95 7.57 -59.09 -4.19
C SER A 95 7.76 -59.47 -5.66
N THR A 96 8.65 -58.74 -6.34
CA THR A 96 9.31 -59.29 -7.53
C THR A 96 10.58 -60.02 -7.10
N GLU A 97 10.51 -61.35 -7.17
CA GLU A 97 11.61 -62.29 -7.41
C GLU A 97 12.63 -62.53 -6.28
N THR A 98 12.35 -63.51 -5.42
CA THR A 98 13.38 -64.47 -4.97
C THR A 98 13.00 -65.83 -5.54
N SER A 99 13.31 -66.01 -6.82
CA SER A 99 13.28 -67.31 -7.49
C SER A 99 14.57 -67.44 -8.28
N GLY A 100 15.51 -68.22 -7.74
CA GLY A 100 16.60 -68.81 -8.51
C GLY A 100 18.01 -68.40 -8.09
N GLU A 101 18.54 -68.99 -7.01
CA GLU A 101 19.90 -69.56 -7.08
C GLU A 101 20.13 -70.58 -5.95
N THR A 102 19.83 -71.85 -6.24
CA THR A 102 20.57 -72.97 -5.65
C THR A 102 21.68 -73.28 -6.64
N THR A 103 22.94 -72.95 -6.32
CA THR A 103 24.10 -73.72 -6.76
C THR A 103 25.23 -73.53 -5.76
N ILE A 104 25.51 -74.61 -5.04
CA ILE A 104 26.74 -74.83 -4.27
C ILE A 104 27.90 -74.92 -5.27
N GLN A 105 28.97 -74.15 -5.06
CA GLN A 105 30.30 -74.60 -5.47
C GLN A 105 31.31 -74.47 -4.32
N ARG A 106 32.04 -75.56 -4.20
CA ARG A 106 33.08 -75.93 -3.24
C ARG A 106 34.39 -75.21 -3.55
#